data_AF-A0A231VQM7-F1
#
_entry.id   AF-A0A231VQM7-F1
#
_cell.length_a   1.000
_cell.length_b   1.000
_cell.length_c   1.000
_cell.angle_alpha   90.00
_cell.angle_beta   90.00
_cell.angle_gamma   90.00
#
_symmetry.space_group_name_H-M   'P 1'
#
loop_
_entity.id
_entity.type
_entity.pdbx_description
1 polymer ?
#
loop_
_entity_poly.entity_id
_entity_poly.type
_entity_poly.pdbx_seq_one_letter_code
_entity_poly.pdbx_strand_id
1 'polypeptide(L)'
;QKLAIKLKHLADLAYPAVDQDDPERDEVVYYANRLLRLIADRERRSEAMIKLAKTLPNRDLEILMSIPGIAEITAVRILAELGDIRRFSNPNKINAFVGIDPGRYQSG
;
A
#
# COMPACT_ATOMS: atom_id res chain seq x y z
N GLN A 1 18.85 0.84 24.42
CA GLN A 1 19.94 -0.08 24.79
C GLN A 1 19.46 -1.41 25.40
N LYS A 2 18.49 -1.45 26.33
CA LYS A 2 17.97 -2.71 26.93
C LYS A 2 17.47 -3.77 25.93
N LEU A 3 16.83 -3.35 24.83
CA LEU A 3 16.28 -4.26 23.82
C LEU A 3 17.37 -4.99 23.02
N ALA A 4 18.42 -4.29 22.62
CA ALA A 4 19.53 -4.86 21.86
C ALA A 4 20.29 -5.92 22.66
N ILE A 5 20.51 -5.68 23.96
CA ILE A 5 21.14 -6.64 24.88
C ILE A 5 20.26 -7.89 25.02
N LYS A 6 18.94 -7.71 25.16
CA LYS A 6 17.98 -8.82 25.25
C LYS A 6 17.93 -9.65 23.95
N LEU A 7 17.96 -8.99 22.79
CA LEU A 7 17.99 -9.63 21.48
C LEU A 7 19.26 -10.48 21.30
N LYS A 8 20.43 -9.93 21.67
CA LYS A 8 21.69 -10.68 21.59
C LYS A 8 21.67 -11.90 22.50
N HIS A 9 21.24 -11.74 23.76
CA HIS A 9 21.15 -12.87 24.68
C HIS A 9 20.20 -13.97 24.19
N LEU A 10 19.06 -13.60 23.60
CA LEU A 10 18.12 -14.58 23.03
C LEU A 10 18.67 -15.24 21.76
N ALA A 11 19.42 -14.52 20.93
CA ALA A 11 20.10 -15.09 19.78
C ALA A 11 21.18 -16.10 20.20
N ASP A 12 21.93 -15.81 21.27
CA ASP A 12 22.93 -16.73 21.82
C ASP A 12 22.28 -18.01 22.41
N LEU A 13 21.03 -17.91 22.89
CA LEU A 13 20.25 -19.05 23.40
C LEU A 13 19.54 -19.85 22.30
N ALA A 14 19.27 -19.23 21.15
CA ALA A 14 18.62 -19.88 20.02
C ALA A 14 19.68 -20.65 19.23
N TYR A 15 19.64 -21.98 19.28
CA TYR A 15 20.50 -22.80 18.43
C TYR A 15 20.14 -22.51 16.96
N PRO A 16 21.09 -22.06 16.12
CA PRO A 16 20.78 -21.74 14.74
C PRO A 16 20.38 -23.02 14.00
N ALA A 17 19.30 -22.94 13.22
CA ALA A 17 18.81 -24.08 12.45
C ALA A 17 19.77 -24.47 11.30
N VAL A 18 20.60 -23.53 10.87
CA VAL A 18 21.57 -23.67 9.78
C VAL A 18 22.87 -22.95 10.15
N ASP A 19 23.99 -23.42 9.61
CA ASP A 19 25.31 -22.81 9.84
C ASP A 19 25.42 -21.43 9.16
N GLN A 20 26.38 -20.63 9.61
CA GLN A 20 26.60 -19.25 9.11
C GLN A 20 26.94 -19.19 7.61
N ASP A 21 27.47 -20.28 7.05
CA ASP A 21 27.92 -20.43 5.66
C ASP A 21 26.91 -21.24 4.81
N ASP A 22 25.72 -21.53 5.36
CA ASP A 22 24.67 -22.27 4.65
C ASP A 22 24.06 -21.45 3.51
N PRO A 23 23.88 -22.01 2.29
CA PRO A 23 23.20 -21.32 1.18
C PRO A 23 21.83 -20.73 1.53
N GLU A 24 21.07 -21.33 2.46
CA GLU A 24 19.78 -20.81 2.93
C GLU A 24 19.93 -19.40 3.55
N ARG A 25 21.07 -19.13 4.20
CA ARG A 25 21.36 -17.80 4.76
C ARG A 25 21.44 -16.76 3.64
N ASP A 26 22.07 -17.09 2.51
CA ASP A 26 22.21 -16.17 1.39
C ASP A 26 20.86 -15.87 0.73
N GLU A 27 19.97 -16.86 0.65
CA GLU A 27 18.60 -16.66 0.18
C GLU A 27 17.80 -15.75 1.12
N VAL A 28 17.88 -15.96 2.44
CA VAL A 28 17.23 -15.10 3.43
C VAL A 28 17.76 -13.66 3.35
N VAL A 29 19.07 -13.48 3.26
CA VAL A 29 19.70 -12.15 3.10
C VAL A 29 19.24 -11.50 1.79
N TYR A 30 19.14 -12.26 0.70
CA TYR A 30 18.66 -11.76 -0.59
C TYR A 30 17.21 -11.25 -0.48
N TYR A 31 16.28 -12.04 0.08
CA TYR A 31 14.89 -11.61 0.22
C TYR A 31 14.71 -10.47 1.22
N ALA A 32 15.47 -10.44 2.32
CA ALA A 32 15.44 -9.33 3.26
C ALA A 32 15.84 -8.02 2.55
N ASN A 33 16.93 -8.03 1.79
CA ASN A 33 17.35 -6.88 1.00
C ASN A 33 16.33 -6.51 -0.08
N ARG A 34 15.70 -7.49 -0.74
CA ARG A 34 14.62 -7.24 -1.70
C ARG A 34 13.41 -6.60 -1.03
N LEU A 35 13.02 -7.05 0.15
CA LEU A 35 11.91 -6.49 0.91
C LEU A 35 12.20 -5.04 1.31
N LEU A 36 13.41 -4.74 1.79
CA LEU A 36 13.82 -3.37 2.11
C LEU A 36 13.74 -2.45 0.89
N ARG A 37 14.21 -2.90 -0.27
CA ARG A 37 14.08 -2.15 -1.54
C ARG A 37 12.62 -1.90 -1.89
N LEU A 38 11.77 -2.94 -1.81
CA LEU A 38 10.34 -2.82 -2.13
C LEU A 38 9.60 -1.87 -1.18
N ILE A 39 9.99 -1.84 0.10
CA ILE A 39 9.44 -0.90 1.08
C ILE A 39 9.82 0.54 0.72
N ALA A 40 11.11 0.80 0.47
CA ALA A 40 11.58 2.13 0.08
C ALA A 40 10.94 2.60 -1.24
N ASP A 41 10.74 1.69 -2.20
CA ASP A 41 10.06 2.00 -3.46
C ASP A 41 8.58 2.31 -3.28
N ARG A 42 7.93 1.65 -2.32
CA ARG A 42 6.52 1.90 -1.97
C ARG A 42 6.37 3.28 -1.34
N GLU A 43 7.27 3.65 -0.43
CA GLU A 43 7.26 4.96 0.24
C GLU A 43 7.45 6.09 -0.77
N ARG A 44 8.50 6.02 -1.61
CA ARG A 44 8.75 7.02 -2.65
C ARG A 44 7.57 7.21 -3.61
N ARG A 45 6.93 6.11 -4.03
CA ARG A 45 5.75 6.18 -4.90
C ARG A 45 4.55 6.81 -4.18
N SER A 46 4.33 6.45 -2.92
CA SER A 46 3.23 7.02 -2.13
C SER A 46 3.41 8.52 -1.94
N GLU A 47 4.62 8.99 -1.62
CA GLU A 47 4.95 10.41 -1.50
C GLU A 47 4.74 11.16 -2.83
N ALA A 48 5.18 10.59 -3.95
CA ALA A 48 4.97 11.18 -5.27
C ALA A 48 3.49 11.32 -5.60
N MET A 49 2.67 10.29 -5.30
CA MET A 49 1.22 10.33 -5.50
C MET A 49 0.56 11.38 -4.61
N ILE A 50 0.95 11.49 -3.34
CA ILE A 50 0.45 12.52 -2.42
C ILE A 50 0.75 13.91 -2.96
N LYS A 51 1.98 14.14 -3.42
CA LYS A 51 2.40 15.42 -3.98
C LYS A 51 1.57 15.78 -5.21
N LEU A 52 1.35 14.83 -6.11
CA LEU A 52 0.51 15.04 -7.29
C LEU A 52 -0.95 15.33 -6.90
N ALA A 53 -1.53 14.55 -5.98
CA ALA A 53 -2.92 14.71 -5.55
C ALA A 53 -3.18 16.10 -4.93
N LYS A 54 -2.22 16.66 -4.20
CA LYS A 54 -2.29 18.03 -3.65
C LYS A 54 -2.31 19.12 -4.73
N THR A 55 -1.86 18.84 -5.94
CA THR A 55 -1.90 19.78 -7.07
C THR A 55 -3.18 19.67 -7.91
N LEU A 56 -4.00 18.65 -7.67
CA LEU A 56 -5.22 18.46 -8.44
C LEU A 56 -6.24 19.56 -8.13
N PRO A 57 -6.94 20.07 -9.17
CA PRO A 57 -8.01 21.03 -8.96
C PRO A 57 -9.18 20.37 -8.22
N ASN A 58 -10.14 21.17 -7.72
CA ASN A 58 -11.46 20.74 -7.21
C ASN A 58 -11.51 20.16 -5.79
N ARG A 59 -10.39 20.13 -5.06
CA ARG A 59 -10.36 19.74 -3.64
C ARG A 59 -10.83 18.30 -3.37
N ASP A 60 -10.79 17.41 -4.37
CA ASP A 60 -11.26 16.02 -4.23
C ASP A 60 -10.54 15.27 -3.10
N LEU A 61 -9.23 15.53 -2.93
CA LEU A 61 -8.44 14.95 -1.83
C LEU A 61 -8.99 15.36 -0.45
N GLU A 62 -9.32 16.63 -0.27
CA GLU A 62 -9.84 17.16 1.01
C GLU A 62 -11.24 16.61 1.29
N ILE A 63 -12.07 16.50 0.25
CA ILE A 63 -13.42 15.92 0.36
C ILE A 63 -13.33 14.46 0.79
N LEU A 64 -12.48 13.65 0.16
CA LEU A 64 -12.29 12.25 0.54
C LEU A 64 -11.76 12.11 1.98
N MET A 65 -10.81 12.96 2.38
CA MET A 65 -10.26 12.94 3.75
C MET A 65 -11.25 13.43 4.82
N SER A 66 -12.34 14.12 4.43
CA SER A 66 -13.41 14.49 5.38
C SER A 66 -14.27 13.31 5.81
N ILE A 67 -14.19 12.17 5.11
CA ILE A 67 -14.91 10.93 5.45
C ILE A 67 -14.17 10.25 6.62
N PRO A 68 -14.83 10.00 7.77
CA PRO A 68 -14.21 9.32 8.89
C PRO A 68 -13.61 7.97 8.49
N GLY A 69 -12.35 7.73 8.87
CA GLY A 69 -11.62 6.50 8.53
C GLY A 69 -10.86 6.56 7.19
N ILE A 70 -11.00 7.63 6.40
CA ILE A 70 -10.22 7.83 5.18
C ILE A 70 -9.07 8.81 5.46
N ALA A 71 -7.85 8.27 5.52
CA ALA A 71 -6.62 9.06 5.63
C ALA A 71 -6.02 9.40 4.26
N GLU A 72 -5.00 10.28 4.24
CA GLU A 72 -4.35 10.79 3.03
C GLU A 72 -3.94 9.69 2.04
N ILE A 73 -3.23 8.65 2.50
CA ILE A 73 -2.80 7.53 1.63
C ILE A 73 -4.01 6.82 1.00
N THR A 74 -5.08 6.61 1.76
CA THR A 74 -6.30 5.95 1.27
C THR A 74 -7.03 6.84 0.27
N ALA A 75 -7.19 8.13 0.57
CA ALA A 75 -7.81 9.09 -0.33
C ALA A 75 -7.04 9.23 -1.66
N VAL A 76 -5.72 9.32 -1.59
CA VAL A 76 -4.84 9.37 -2.77
C VAL A 76 -4.96 8.11 -3.62
N ARG A 77 -5.05 6.93 -3.00
CA ARG A 77 -5.29 5.68 -3.73
C ARG A 77 -6.65 5.67 -4.42
N ILE A 78 -7.71 6.11 -3.74
CA ILE A 78 -9.05 6.21 -4.34
C ILE A 78 -9.01 7.13 -5.58
N LEU A 79 -8.37 8.30 -5.48
CA LEU A 79 -8.20 9.21 -6.62
C LEU A 79 -7.37 8.60 -7.75
N ALA A 80 -6.32 7.86 -7.43
CA ALA A 80 -5.47 7.21 -8.43
C ALA A 80 -6.21 6.12 -9.21
N GLU A 81 -7.08 5.35 -8.55
CA GLU A 81 -7.88 4.30 -9.18
C GLU A 81 -9.06 4.86 -9.98
N LEU A 82 -9.78 5.85 -9.43
CA LEU A 82 -10.97 6.41 -10.08
C LEU A 82 -10.63 7.45 -11.16
N GLY A 83 -9.50 8.13 -11.01
CA GLY A 83 -9.13 9.31 -11.78
C GLY A 83 -10.08 10.48 -11.47
N ASP A 84 -10.43 11.25 -12.50
CA ASP A 84 -11.42 12.31 -12.36
C ASP A 84 -12.83 11.72 -12.09
N ILE A 85 -13.32 11.87 -10.86
CA ILE A 85 -14.60 11.34 -10.40
C ILE A 85 -15.77 11.93 -11.23
N ARG A 86 -15.62 13.13 -11.80
CA ARG A 86 -16.68 13.77 -12.59
C ARG A 86 -16.92 13.11 -13.95
N ARG A 87 -16.04 12.20 -14.39
CA ARG A 87 -16.30 11.36 -15.57
C ARG A 87 -17.50 10.43 -15.40
N PHE A 88 -17.92 10.20 -14.16
CA PHE A 88 -19.09 9.41 -13.83
C PHE A 88 -20.33 10.32 -13.69
N SER A 89 -21.27 10.19 -14.62
CA SER A 89 -22.49 11.02 -14.61
C SER A 89 -23.47 10.70 -13.47
N ASN A 90 -23.30 9.57 -12.79
CA ASN A 90 -24.08 9.18 -11.60
C ASN A 90 -23.32 8.12 -10.77
N PRO A 91 -23.70 7.91 -9.50
CA PRO A 91 -23.05 6.93 -8.62
C PRO A 91 -23.12 5.48 -9.10
N ASN A 92 -24.19 5.07 -9.81
CA ASN A 92 -24.32 3.69 -10.30
C ASN A 92 -23.21 3.35 -11.32
N LYS A 93 -22.76 4.33 -12.11
CA LYS A 93 -21.61 4.13 -13.01
C LYS A 93 -20.29 3.91 -12.26
N ILE A 94 -20.14 4.48 -11.07
CA ILE A 94 -19.00 4.18 -10.20
C ILE A 94 -19.11 2.73 -9.73
N ASN A 95 -20.28 2.30 -9.24
CA ASN A 95 -20.51 0.92 -8.79
C ASN A 95 -20.20 -0.12 -9.89
N ALA A 96 -20.62 0.16 -11.13
CA ALA A 96 -20.31 -0.68 -12.27
C ALA A 96 -18.81 -0.69 -12.62
N PHE A 97 -18.13 0.46 -12.52
CA PHE A 97 -16.68 0.56 -12.76
C PHE A 97 -15.85 -0.21 -11.75
N VAL A 98 -16.22 -0.15 -10.46
CA VAL A 98 -15.55 -0.91 -9.40
C VAL A 98 -15.97 -2.39 -9.36
N GLY A 99 -16.95 -2.80 -10.19
CA GLY A 99 -17.41 -4.18 -10.29
C GLY A 99 -18.32 -4.65 -9.15
N ILE A 100 -18.90 -3.73 -8.38
CA ILE A 100 -19.83 -4.04 -7.27
C ILE A 100 -21.26 -4.26 -7.79
N ASP A 101 -21.63 -3.60 -8.88
CA ASP A 101 -22.92 -3.80 -9.56
C ASP A 101 -22.70 -4.56 -10.89
N PRO A 102 -22.81 -5.89 -10.90
CA PRO A 102 -22.88 -6.65 -12.14
C PRO A 102 -24.24 -6.37 -12.75
N GLY A 103 -24.33 -5.35 -13.59
CA GLY A 103 -25.59 -4.92 -14.21
C GLY A 103 -26.37 -6.11 -14.76
N ARG A 104 -27.65 -6.22 -14.37
CA ARG A 104 -28.55 -7.25 -14.91
C ARG A 104 -28.73 -7.01 -16.41
N TYR A 105 -27.97 -7.72 -17.23
CA TYR A 105 -28.21 -7.88 -18.65
C TYR A 105 -29.30 -8.95 -18.80
N GLN A 106 -30.58 -8.55 -18.87
CA GLN A 106 -31.63 -9.43 -19.41
C GLN A 106 -31.73 -9.15 -20.90
N SER A 107 -31.09 -10.00 -21.71
CA SER A 107 -31.47 -10.15 -23.12
C SER A 107 -32.86 -10.77 -23.15
N GLY A 108 -33.86 -9.96 -23.49
CA GLY A 108 -35.22 -10.43 -23.75
C GLY A 108 -35.28 -11.46 -24.87
#